data_AF-A0A955IIZ2-F1
#
_entry.id   AF-A0A955IIZ2-F1
#
_cell.length_a   1.000
_cell.length_b   1.000
_cell.length_c   1.000
_cell.angle_alpha   90.00
_cell.angle_beta   90.00
_cell.angle_gamma   90.00
#
_symmetry.space_group_name_H-M   'P 1'
#
loop_
_entity.id
_entity.type
_entity.pdbx_description
1 polymer ?
#
loop_
_entity_poly.entity_id
_entity_poly.type
_entity_poly.pdbx_seq_one_letter_code
_entity_poly.pdbx_strand_id
1 'polypeptide(L)'
;MSAFARQTADTFPQSMRAGGLPGLGAARTLPPRALSLHAPREAIDDAHLWPALSHPIRREQPVRGLDAFAAFLRGSWARRRASGAMRRRAERIVDAATVLNHASDRTLGERIVDARDALVVRPRDAALIDAAMALGHEAVRRQTGLSLYVEQVMGGLAMYAGACAEMATGEGKTVTAILPTALLAWQRRGVHVLTVNDYLAARDAEITGPSYRRLGVSVGAIVDATKDAERRELYQRDVVYAADKQVIFDFLRDRLKSPVEPRLASLILEDLTEAGQRTWSRQVVQRGLFAAVVDEADSVLIDEAVTPAIIGADSGVEDEAAAVHYRVAAVIARDMAEREDFIVDTRLHKVRMTDRGRERLAARAGEFPAFWRGPRRSEELLVQALTAASLYTLGDDYIIQEEEKDGTTKQEIVIVDRSTGRVLKGRKWQLGLHQAVEAKEG
;
A
#
# COMPACT_ATOMS: atom_id res chain seq x y z
N MET A 1 -38.64 -7.50 17.41
CA MET A 1 -38.64 -6.67 18.64
C MET A 1 -39.37 -7.43 19.73
N SER A 2 -38.82 -7.41 20.94
CA SER A 2 -39.29 -8.01 22.20
C SER A 2 -39.51 -9.53 22.25
N ALA A 3 -38.43 -10.31 22.48
CA ALA A 3 -38.51 -11.61 23.15
C ALA A 3 -37.16 -12.23 23.60
N PHE A 4 -36.02 -11.51 23.59
CA PHE A 4 -34.70 -12.13 23.85
C PHE A 4 -33.83 -11.43 24.92
N ALA A 5 -34.38 -10.47 25.66
CA ALA A 5 -33.62 -9.65 26.63
C ALA A 5 -33.99 -9.90 28.10
N ARG A 6 -34.39 -11.12 28.48
CA ARG A 6 -34.74 -11.46 29.88
C ARG A 6 -34.14 -12.76 30.42
N GLN A 7 -33.07 -13.28 29.82
CA GLN A 7 -32.56 -14.59 30.23
C GLN A 7 -31.03 -14.68 30.25
N THR A 8 -30.35 -13.76 30.93
CA THR A 8 -28.91 -13.90 31.29
C THR A 8 -28.51 -13.01 32.49
N ALA A 9 -29.41 -12.76 33.44
CA ALA A 9 -29.12 -11.92 34.62
C ALA A 9 -28.77 -12.71 35.90
N ASP A 10 -28.67 -14.04 35.82
CA ASP A 10 -28.38 -14.89 36.99
C ASP A 10 -27.20 -15.82 36.70
N THR A 11 -25.98 -15.28 36.73
CA THR A 11 -24.75 -16.07 36.95
C THR A 11 -23.58 -15.14 37.29
N PHE A 12 -23.58 -14.58 38.50
CA PHE A 12 -22.35 -14.08 39.15
C PHE A 12 -22.36 -14.42 40.65
N PRO A 13 -21.30 -15.05 41.20
CA PRO A 13 -21.27 -15.51 42.58
C PRO A 13 -21.17 -14.35 43.60
N GLN A 14 -21.87 -14.52 44.73
CA GLN A 14 -22.09 -13.54 45.81
C GLN A 14 -20.86 -13.23 46.70
N SER A 15 -19.64 -13.58 46.30
CA SER A 15 -18.46 -13.50 47.19
C SER A 15 -17.58 -12.27 46.94
N MET A 16 -18.15 -11.06 46.90
CA MET A 16 -17.36 -9.80 46.92
C MET A 16 -18.18 -8.63 47.50
N ARG A 17 -18.93 -8.87 48.57
CA ARG A 17 -19.49 -7.80 49.41
C ARG A 17 -18.99 -7.99 50.85
N ALA A 18 -18.17 -7.03 51.29
CA ALA A 18 -17.64 -6.79 52.64
C ALA A 18 -16.14 -7.14 52.80
N GLY A 19 -15.32 -6.09 52.85
CA GLY A 19 -13.88 -6.16 53.15
C GLY A 19 -13.17 -4.90 52.64
N GLY A 20 -13.17 -3.83 53.43
CA GLY A 20 -12.48 -2.58 53.10
C GLY A 20 -10.96 -2.73 53.13
N LEU A 21 -10.28 -2.12 52.16
CA LEU A 21 -8.84 -1.84 52.20
C LEU A 21 -8.64 -0.33 52.38
N PRO A 22 -7.87 0.12 53.37
CA PRO A 22 -7.63 1.53 53.64
C PRO A 22 -6.44 2.07 52.83
N GLY A 23 -6.54 3.33 52.41
CA GLY A 23 -5.35 4.12 52.04
C GLY A 23 -5.26 4.56 50.58
N LEU A 24 -6.18 5.41 50.12
CA LEU A 24 -5.90 6.37 49.04
C LEU A 24 -6.60 7.70 49.39
N GLY A 25 -5.80 8.67 49.80
CA GLY A 25 -6.24 10.02 50.14
C GLY A 25 -6.68 10.81 48.90
N ALA A 26 -7.76 11.57 49.08
CA ALA A 26 -8.14 12.80 48.39
C ALA A 26 -7.79 12.91 46.88
N ALA A 27 -8.51 12.18 46.03
CA ALA A 27 -8.65 12.58 44.63
C ALA A 27 -9.81 13.59 44.51
N ARG A 28 -9.47 14.83 44.13
CA ARG A 28 -10.43 15.88 43.77
C ARG A 28 -11.41 15.35 42.73
N THR A 29 -12.70 15.44 43.04
CA THR A 29 -13.81 15.20 42.12
C THR A 29 -13.70 16.11 40.90
N LEU A 30 -13.41 15.54 39.72
CA LEU A 30 -13.61 16.22 38.44
C LEU A 30 -15.13 16.23 38.13
N PRO A 31 -15.70 17.35 37.67
CA PRO A 31 -17.13 17.45 37.42
C PRO A 31 -17.53 16.63 36.18
N PRO A 32 -18.78 16.13 36.11
CA PRO A 32 -19.26 15.32 35.00
C PRO A 32 -19.53 16.23 33.81
N ARG A 33 -18.56 16.36 32.89
CA ARG A 33 -18.85 16.92 31.56
C ARG A 33 -19.30 15.80 30.64
N ALA A 34 -20.55 15.93 30.22
CA ALA A 34 -21.24 15.13 29.24
C ALA A 34 -20.32 14.77 28.06
N LEU A 35 -20.32 13.48 27.73
CA LEU A 35 -19.87 12.94 26.45
C LEU A 35 -20.74 13.51 25.32
N SER A 36 -20.48 14.76 24.92
CA SER A 36 -20.86 15.25 23.61
C SER A 36 -19.89 14.67 22.60
N LEU A 37 -20.32 13.58 21.94
CA LEU A 37 -19.62 12.86 20.87
C LEU A 37 -19.43 13.67 19.57
N HIS A 38 -19.34 15.00 19.63
CA HIS A 38 -19.13 15.88 18.48
C HIS A 38 -18.10 16.96 18.85
N ALA A 39 -16.89 16.55 19.24
CA ALA A 39 -15.74 17.42 19.07
C ALA A 39 -15.36 17.36 17.57
N PRO A 40 -15.26 18.50 16.86
CA PRO A 40 -14.71 18.48 15.51
C PRO A 40 -13.31 17.87 15.60
N ARG A 41 -13.07 16.83 14.80
CA ARG A 41 -11.74 16.25 14.61
C ARG A 41 -10.81 17.41 14.23
N GLU A 42 -9.99 17.88 15.15
CA GLU A 42 -8.67 18.35 14.77
C GLU A 42 -7.96 17.13 14.22
N ALA A 43 -8.10 16.94 12.91
CA ALA A 43 -7.32 15.99 12.16
C ALA A 43 -5.85 16.27 12.50
N ILE A 44 -5.12 15.23 12.86
CA ILE A 44 -3.67 15.26 12.80
C ILE A 44 -3.35 15.73 11.38
N ASP A 45 -2.86 16.96 11.26
CA ASP A 45 -2.67 17.65 10.00
C ASP A 45 -1.42 17.11 9.28
N ASP A 46 -1.55 15.86 8.81
CA ASP A 46 -0.63 15.16 7.92
C ASP A 46 -0.68 15.75 6.48
N ALA A 47 -1.39 16.87 6.27
CA ALA A 47 -1.51 17.55 4.97
C ALA A 47 -0.16 18.07 4.42
N HIS A 48 0.90 18.09 5.22
CA HIS A 48 2.26 18.42 4.77
C HIS A 48 3.03 17.21 4.22
N LEU A 49 2.70 15.99 4.65
CA LEU A 49 3.32 14.76 4.16
C LEU A 49 2.61 14.25 2.90
N TRP A 50 1.30 14.48 2.81
CA TRP A 50 0.48 14.10 1.66
C TRP A 50 -0.49 15.21 1.23
N PRO A 51 -0.01 16.42 0.85
CA PRO A 51 -0.88 17.50 0.37
C PRO A 51 -1.73 17.05 -0.82
N ALA A 52 -1.15 16.23 -1.70
CA ALA A 52 -1.78 15.73 -2.93
C ALA A 52 -2.91 14.71 -2.69
N LEU A 53 -2.89 13.97 -1.58
CA LEU A 53 -3.94 12.99 -1.23
C LEU A 53 -5.06 13.60 -0.40
N SER A 54 -4.73 14.59 0.43
CA SER A 54 -5.71 15.29 1.28
C SER A 54 -6.52 16.34 0.51
N HIS A 55 -5.91 16.96 -0.50
CA HIS A 55 -6.55 17.87 -1.43
C HIS A 55 -6.15 17.46 -2.84
N PRO A 56 -7.05 16.89 -3.67
CA PRO A 56 -6.72 16.63 -5.07
C PRO A 56 -6.29 17.97 -5.68
N ILE A 57 -5.00 18.08 -6.00
CA ILE A 57 -4.42 19.29 -6.58
C ILE A 57 -5.21 19.52 -7.86
N ARG A 58 -6.08 20.53 -7.85
CA ARG A 58 -6.71 21.00 -9.08
C ARG A 58 -5.54 21.43 -9.96
N ARG A 59 -5.28 20.67 -11.03
CA ARG A 59 -4.36 21.10 -12.08
C ARG A 59 -4.92 22.39 -12.63
N GLU A 60 -4.39 23.51 -12.14
CA GLU A 60 -4.70 24.82 -12.69
C GLU A 60 -4.34 24.77 -14.18
N GLN A 61 -5.25 25.23 -15.02
CA GLN A 61 -4.98 25.26 -16.45
C GLN A 61 -3.76 26.16 -16.67
N PRO A 62 -2.75 25.72 -17.45
CA PRO A 62 -1.59 26.54 -17.72
C PRO A 62 -2.06 27.86 -18.37
N VAL A 63 -1.72 28.97 -17.72
CA VAL A 63 -1.92 30.32 -18.26
C VAL A 63 -1.31 30.41 -19.67
N ARG A 64 -2.00 31.07 -20.60
CA ARG A 64 -1.60 31.21 -22.00
C ARG A 64 -1.20 32.65 -22.33
N GLY A 65 -0.39 32.84 -23.36
CA GLY A 65 -0.02 34.16 -23.86
C GLY A 65 0.86 34.96 -22.89
N LEU A 66 0.59 36.27 -22.75
CA LEU A 66 1.37 37.19 -21.92
C LEU A 66 1.33 36.83 -20.43
N ASP A 67 0.23 36.24 -19.95
CA ASP A 67 0.12 35.77 -18.56
C ASP A 67 1.05 34.58 -18.28
N ALA A 68 1.27 33.72 -19.28
CA ALA A 68 2.25 32.63 -19.20
C ALA A 68 3.68 33.18 -19.03
N PHE A 69 4.01 34.23 -19.80
CA PHE A 69 5.30 34.90 -19.71
C PHE A 69 5.48 35.62 -18.36
N ALA A 70 4.45 36.32 -17.88
CA ALA A 70 4.45 36.97 -16.58
C ALA A 70 4.55 35.95 -15.42
N ALA A 71 3.85 34.81 -15.51
CA ALA A 71 3.98 33.72 -14.55
C ALA A 71 5.36 33.07 -14.60
N PHE A 72 5.94 32.89 -15.79
CA PHE A 72 7.30 32.40 -15.97
C PHE A 72 8.34 33.32 -15.31
N LEU A 73 8.26 34.63 -15.56
CA LEU A 73 9.18 35.61 -14.96
C LEU A 73 9.03 35.68 -13.44
N ARG A 74 7.79 35.76 -12.93
CA ARG A 74 7.52 35.73 -11.48
C ARG A 74 8.04 34.45 -10.83
N GLY A 75 7.78 33.30 -11.45
CA GLY A 75 8.28 32.01 -10.98
C GLY A 75 9.81 31.95 -11.00
N SER A 76 10.46 32.46 -12.04
CA SER A 76 11.92 32.49 -12.15
C SER A 76 12.56 33.39 -11.08
N TRP A 77 11.95 34.54 -10.80
CA TRP A 77 12.41 35.44 -9.74
C TRP A 77 12.19 34.85 -8.34
N ALA A 78 11.01 34.27 -8.09
CA ALA A 78 10.70 33.58 -6.85
C ALA A 78 11.66 32.41 -6.59
N ARG A 79 11.94 31.58 -7.61
CA ARG A 79 12.93 30.50 -7.54
C ARG A 79 14.31 31.04 -7.19
N ARG A 80 14.83 32.04 -7.91
CA ARG A 80 16.15 32.63 -7.61
C ARG A 80 16.25 33.16 -6.17
N ARG A 81 15.22 33.85 -5.69
CA ARG A 81 15.18 34.36 -4.31
C ARG A 81 15.14 33.23 -3.29
N ALA A 82 14.31 32.22 -3.50
CA ALA A 82 14.20 31.05 -2.62
C ALA A 82 15.51 30.25 -2.59
N SER A 83 16.12 30.00 -3.74
CA SER A 83 17.43 29.33 -3.85
C SER A 83 18.52 30.11 -3.12
N GLY A 84 18.55 31.44 -3.22
CA GLY A 84 19.52 32.26 -2.49
C GLY A 84 19.34 32.22 -0.97
N ALA A 85 18.09 32.19 -0.48
CA ALA A 85 17.82 32.05 0.95
C ALA A 85 18.17 30.65 1.47
N MET A 86 17.87 29.61 0.70
CA MET A 86 18.18 28.23 1.01
C MET A 86 19.69 27.98 1.03
N ARG A 87 20.42 28.54 0.07
CA ARG A 87 21.89 28.49 0.04
C ARG A 87 22.49 29.11 1.30
N ARG A 88 22.08 30.33 1.67
CA ARG A 88 22.54 30.96 2.93
C ARG A 88 22.21 30.14 4.18
N ARG A 89 21.08 29.43 4.17
CA ARG A 89 20.72 28.53 5.27
C ARG A 89 21.63 27.30 5.30
N ALA A 90 21.87 26.68 4.16
CA ALA A 90 22.79 25.55 4.04
C ALA A 90 24.23 25.92 4.40
N GLU A 91 24.72 27.08 3.98
CA GLU A 91 26.04 27.61 4.38
C GLU A 91 26.17 27.70 5.90
N ARG A 92 25.18 28.27 6.59
CA ARG A 92 25.17 28.31 8.08
C ARG A 92 25.18 26.92 8.72
N ILE A 93 24.49 25.94 8.12
CA ILE A 93 24.48 24.56 8.62
C ILE A 93 25.86 23.92 8.45
N VAL A 94 26.51 24.13 7.30
CA VAL A 94 27.87 23.63 7.04
C VAL A 94 28.89 24.29 7.97
N ASP A 95 28.76 25.60 8.22
CA ASP A 95 29.61 26.31 9.18
C ASP A 95 29.40 25.76 10.60
N ALA A 96 28.15 25.55 11.01
CA ALA A 96 27.82 24.94 12.29
C ALA A 96 28.37 23.51 12.42
N ALA A 97 28.32 22.71 11.34
CA ALA A 97 28.91 21.38 11.31
C ALA A 97 30.44 21.44 11.45
N THR A 98 31.09 22.42 10.83
CA THR A 98 32.54 22.63 10.93
C THR A 98 32.99 22.89 12.37
N VAL A 99 32.19 23.62 13.16
CA VAL A 99 32.46 23.81 14.60
C VAL A 99 32.40 22.48 15.37
N LEU A 100 31.57 21.53 14.93
CA LEU A 100 31.46 20.21 15.55
C LEU A 100 32.65 19.29 15.26
N ASN A 101 33.54 19.64 14.32
CA ASN A 101 34.76 18.86 14.04
C ASN A 101 35.64 18.67 15.28
N HIS A 102 35.63 19.63 16.19
CA HIS A 102 36.41 19.60 17.43
C HIS A 102 35.69 18.91 18.59
N ALA A 103 34.42 18.52 18.43
CA ALA A 103 33.66 17.86 19.48
C ALA A 103 34.12 16.41 19.66
N SER A 104 34.19 15.94 20.91
CA SER A 104 34.45 14.52 21.20
C SER A 104 33.31 13.64 20.67
N ASP A 105 33.59 12.36 20.39
CA ASP A 105 32.54 11.41 19.95
C ASP A 105 31.41 11.24 20.96
N ARG A 106 31.74 11.35 22.25
CA ARG A 106 30.76 11.32 23.35
C ARG A 106 29.85 12.54 23.27
N THR A 107 30.42 13.74 23.18
CA THR A 107 29.66 14.99 23.10
C THR A 107 28.76 15.04 21.87
N LEU A 108 29.26 14.57 20.72
CA LEU A 108 28.44 14.47 19.51
C LEU A 108 27.27 13.51 19.71
N GLY A 109 27.51 12.35 20.35
CA GLY A 109 26.46 11.37 20.66
C GLY A 109 25.38 11.94 21.59
N GLU A 110 25.77 12.62 22.66
CA GLU A 110 24.84 13.28 23.60
C GLU A 110 23.97 14.32 22.86
N ARG A 111 24.58 15.17 22.03
CA ARG A 111 23.84 16.17 21.23
C ARG A 111 22.89 15.56 20.20
N ILE A 112 23.25 14.43 19.58
CA ILE A 112 22.37 13.70 18.65
C ILE A 112 21.13 13.19 19.39
N VAL A 113 21.30 12.63 20.60
CA VAL A 113 20.18 12.15 21.42
C VAL A 113 19.27 13.31 21.81
N ASP A 114 19.84 14.43 22.29
CA ASP A 114 19.07 15.62 22.66
C ASP A 114 18.28 16.20 21.47
N ALA A 115 18.92 16.29 20.30
CA ALA A 115 18.28 16.79 19.09
C ALA A 115 17.15 15.88 18.62
N ARG A 116 17.35 14.56 18.67
CA ARG A 116 16.32 13.56 18.34
C ARG A 116 15.10 13.73 19.24
N ASP A 117 15.32 13.76 20.55
CA ASP A 117 14.22 13.81 21.52
C ASP A 117 13.48 15.15 21.44
N ALA A 118 14.19 16.25 21.16
CA ALA A 118 13.58 17.55 20.89
C ALA A 118 12.77 17.58 19.58
N LEU A 119 13.24 16.92 18.51
CA LEU A 119 12.60 16.95 17.19
C LEU A 119 11.29 16.16 17.18
N VAL A 120 11.16 15.13 18.04
CA VAL A 120 9.89 14.43 18.28
C VAL A 120 8.82 15.39 18.83
N VAL A 121 9.19 16.29 19.73
CA VAL A 121 8.25 17.25 20.35
C VAL A 121 7.97 18.44 19.41
N ARG A 122 9.01 18.93 18.72
CA ARG A 122 8.93 20.11 17.84
C ARG A 122 9.43 19.79 16.43
N PRO A 123 8.71 18.96 15.65
CA PRO A 123 9.15 18.53 14.33
C PRO A 123 9.20 19.66 13.28
N ARG A 124 8.60 20.83 13.58
CA ARG A 124 8.49 21.98 12.67
C ARG A 124 9.45 23.12 13.02
N ASP A 125 10.27 22.98 14.07
CA ASP A 125 11.17 24.04 14.51
C ASP A 125 12.38 24.15 13.57
N ALA A 126 12.45 25.23 12.80
CA ALA A 126 13.49 25.44 11.80
C ALA A 126 14.91 25.50 12.39
N ALA A 127 15.06 26.07 13.59
CA ALA A 127 16.37 26.16 14.25
C ALA A 127 16.84 24.77 14.72
N LEU A 128 15.90 23.96 15.20
CA LEU A 128 16.19 22.59 15.60
C LEU A 128 16.52 21.70 14.40
N ILE A 129 15.81 21.86 13.28
CA ILE A 129 16.12 21.19 12.02
C ILE A 129 17.53 21.55 11.54
N ASP A 130 17.91 22.83 11.58
CA ASP A 130 19.24 23.28 11.16
C ASP A 130 20.34 22.68 12.04
N ALA A 131 20.13 22.66 13.36
CA ALA A 131 21.06 22.03 14.30
C ALA A 131 21.16 20.50 14.08
N ALA A 132 20.03 19.84 13.83
CA ALA A 132 19.98 18.40 13.52
C ALA A 132 20.69 18.07 12.20
N MET A 133 20.50 18.89 11.16
CA MET A 133 21.21 18.76 9.88
C MET A 133 22.72 18.91 10.07
N ALA A 134 23.19 19.84 10.91
CA ALA A 134 24.60 20.01 11.22
C ALA A 134 25.20 18.82 11.98
N LEU A 135 24.45 18.26 12.95
CA LEU A 135 24.84 17.02 13.66
C LEU A 135 24.90 15.83 12.71
N GLY A 136 23.92 15.72 11.80
CA GLY A 136 23.88 14.72 10.75
C GLY A 136 25.06 14.81 9.79
N HIS A 137 25.40 16.02 9.36
CA HIS A 137 26.56 16.30 8.51
C HIS A 137 27.86 15.80 9.15
N GLU A 138 28.09 16.17 10.42
CA GLU A 138 29.29 15.75 11.13
C GLU A 138 29.32 14.23 11.37
N ALA A 139 28.16 13.61 11.65
CA ALA A 139 28.06 12.15 11.77
C ALA A 139 28.43 11.46 10.44
N VAL A 140 27.92 11.94 9.31
CA VAL A 140 28.26 11.42 7.97
C VAL A 140 29.76 11.57 7.70
N ARG A 141 30.35 12.73 8.01
CA ARG A 141 31.79 12.98 7.80
C ARG A 141 32.64 12.00 8.58
N ARG A 142 32.31 11.72 9.85
CA ARG A 142 33.08 10.77 10.68
C ARG A 142 32.97 9.33 10.18
N GLN A 143 31.84 8.93 9.60
CA GLN A 143 31.63 7.55 9.14
C GLN A 143 32.15 7.30 7.72
N THR A 144 32.05 8.30 6.84
CA THR A 144 32.35 8.15 5.41
C THR A 144 33.65 8.84 4.99
N GLY A 145 34.18 9.75 5.82
CA GLY A 145 35.26 10.65 5.45
C GLY A 145 34.83 11.80 4.52
N LEU A 146 33.58 11.82 4.07
CA LEU A 146 33.06 12.82 3.14
C LEU A 146 32.42 13.98 3.88
N SER A 147 32.89 15.19 3.63
CA SER A 147 32.18 16.41 4.06
C SER A 147 31.16 16.78 2.99
N LEU A 148 29.89 16.92 3.39
CA LEU A 148 28.86 17.32 2.44
C LEU A 148 29.07 18.77 1.98
N TYR A 149 28.86 18.99 0.69
CA TYR A 149 28.85 20.32 0.07
C TYR A 149 27.57 21.10 0.44
N VAL A 150 27.62 22.41 0.25
CA VAL A 150 26.46 23.30 0.51
C VAL A 150 25.26 22.86 -0.33
N GLU A 151 25.49 22.51 -1.59
CA GLU A 151 24.48 22.04 -2.54
C GLU A 151 23.80 20.74 -2.07
N GLN A 152 24.57 19.84 -1.46
CA GLN A 152 24.04 18.61 -0.87
C GLN A 152 23.18 18.93 0.36
N VAL A 153 23.63 19.82 1.25
CA VAL A 153 22.80 20.26 2.38
C VAL A 153 21.52 20.97 1.93
N MET A 154 21.57 21.74 0.83
CA MET A 154 20.38 22.31 0.18
C MET A 154 19.43 21.21 -0.30
N GLY A 155 19.95 20.17 -0.96
CA GLY A 155 19.17 19.00 -1.39
C GLY A 155 18.51 18.28 -0.21
N GLY A 156 19.24 18.10 0.90
CA GLY A 156 18.72 17.53 2.14
C GLY A 156 17.58 18.36 2.74
N LEU A 157 17.73 19.68 2.79
CA LEU A 157 16.66 20.59 3.25
C LEU A 157 15.43 20.54 2.33
N ALA A 158 15.61 20.48 1.01
CA ALA A 158 14.53 20.38 0.04
C ALA A 158 13.75 19.06 0.21
N MET A 159 14.45 17.93 0.31
CA MET A 159 13.84 16.62 0.55
C MET A 159 13.10 16.56 1.89
N TYR A 160 13.68 17.12 2.96
CA TYR A 160 13.01 17.17 4.26
C TYR A 160 11.71 17.99 4.23
N ALA A 161 11.66 19.02 3.37
CA ALA A 161 10.46 19.83 3.15
C ALA A 161 9.42 19.16 2.19
N GLY A 162 9.67 17.94 1.72
CA GLY A 162 8.79 17.21 0.80
C GLY A 162 8.88 17.68 -0.65
N ALA A 163 9.96 18.35 -1.03
CA ALA A 163 10.20 18.80 -2.40
C ALA A 163 11.10 17.82 -3.19
N CYS A 164 11.00 17.87 -4.53
CA CYS A 164 11.94 17.20 -5.41
C CYS A 164 13.27 17.97 -5.46
N ALA A 165 14.37 17.28 -5.17
CA ALA A 165 15.72 17.83 -5.27
C ALA A 165 16.38 17.32 -6.56
N GLU A 166 16.40 18.16 -7.59
CA GLU A 166 17.09 17.86 -8.84
C GLU A 166 18.60 18.04 -8.64
N MET A 167 19.33 16.92 -8.66
CA MET A 167 20.78 16.88 -8.54
C MET A 167 21.35 16.07 -9.72
N ALA A 168 22.40 16.57 -10.36
CA ALA A 168 23.03 15.85 -11.46
C ALA A 168 23.62 14.51 -11.00
N THR A 169 23.74 13.57 -11.92
CA THR A 169 24.39 12.28 -11.64
C THR A 169 25.84 12.52 -11.23
N GLY A 170 26.25 11.91 -10.11
CA GLY A 170 27.58 12.13 -9.53
C GLY A 170 27.63 13.16 -8.40
N GLU A 171 26.59 13.97 -8.18
CA GLU A 171 26.53 14.95 -7.09
C GLU A 171 26.33 14.33 -5.68
N GLY A 172 26.27 13.00 -5.58
CA GLY A 172 26.15 12.30 -4.30
C GLY A 172 24.74 12.29 -3.70
N LYS A 173 23.71 11.99 -4.51
CA LYS A 173 22.31 11.83 -4.08
C LYS A 173 22.17 10.91 -2.86
N THR A 174 22.81 9.74 -2.91
CA THR A 174 22.75 8.72 -1.84
C THR A 174 23.23 9.25 -0.49
N VAL A 175 24.37 9.95 -0.44
CA VAL A 175 24.90 10.51 0.81
C VAL A 175 24.04 11.69 1.29
N THR A 176 23.55 12.49 0.34
CA THR A 176 22.66 13.63 0.62
C THR A 176 21.35 13.18 1.27
N ALA A 177 20.78 12.06 0.83
CA ALA A 177 19.53 11.51 1.35
C ALA A 177 19.62 11.03 2.81
N ILE A 178 20.83 10.79 3.35
CA ILE A 178 21.01 10.34 4.74
C ILE A 178 20.43 11.37 5.72
N LEU A 179 20.68 12.67 5.51
CA LEU A 179 20.25 13.72 6.43
C LEU A 179 18.73 13.80 6.57
N PRO A 180 17.95 14.05 5.49
CA PRO A 180 16.49 14.13 5.62
C PRO A 180 15.89 12.81 6.10
N THR A 181 16.41 11.67 5.64
CA THR A 181 15.91 10.35 6.03
C THR A 181 16.10 10.09 7.53
N ALA A 182 17.27 10.39 8.08
CA ALA A 182 17.55 10.20 9.51
C ALA A 182 16.66 11.10 10.38
N LEU A 183 16.49 12.38 10.02
CA LEU A 183 15.65 13.31 10.75
C LEU A 183 14.16 12.91 10.70
N LEU A 184 13.68 12.40 9.56
CA LEU A 184 12.33 11.83 9.46
C LEU A 184 12.19 10.55 10.32
N ALA A 185 13.21 9.71 10.31
CA ALA A 185 13.24 8.45 11.05
C ALA A 185 13.21 8.65 12.58
N TRP A 186 13.73 9.78 13.08
CA TRP A 186 13.63 10.16 14.49
C TRP A 186 12.19 10.29 15.02
N GLN A 187 11.19 10.43 14.14
CA GLN A 187 9.77 10.40 14.53
C GLN A 187 9.26 8.99 14.86
N ARG A 188 10.05 7.93 14.63
CA ARG A 188 9.71 6.52 14.92
C ARG A 188 8.43 6.01 14.26
N ARG A 189 8.03 6.62 13.14
CA ARG A 189 6.89 6.22 12.31
C ARG A 189 7.29 5.41 11.06
N GLY A 190 8.60 5.29 10.80
CA GLY A 190 9.18 4.54 9.70
C GLY A 190 9.31 5.29 8.39
N VAL A 191 10.49 5.21 7.78
CA VAL A 191 10.78 5.87 6.50
C VAL A 191 11.17 4.84 5.47
N HIS A 192 10.57 4.91 4.29
CA HIS A 192 10.94 4.08 3.15
C HIS A 192 11.90 4.84 2.24
N VAL A 193 13.05 4.25 1.91
CA VAL A 193 13.91 4.77 0.84
C VAL A 193 13.69 3.88 -0.38
N LEU A 194 13.02 4.44 -1.38
CA LEU A 194 12.62 3.73 -2.59
C LEU A 194 13.65 3.94 -3.70
N THR A 195 13.90 2.89 -4.46
CA THR A 195 14.75 2.91 -5.66
C THR A 195 14.14 1.99 -6.72
N VAL A 196 14.72 1.93 -7.91
CA VAL A 196 14.22 1.15 -9.05
C VAL A 196 14.45 -0.35 -8.92
N ASN A 197 15.45 -0.82 -8.17
CA ASN A 197 15.72 -2.26 -8.05
C ASN A 197 16.35 -2.70 -6.73
N ASP A 198 16.21 -4.00 -6.44
CA ASP A 198 16.62 -4.65 -5.20
C ASP A 198 18.14 -4.58 -4.96
N TYR A 199 18.96 -4.58 -6.02
CA TYR A 199 20.42 -4.46 -5.89
C TYR A 199 20.81 -3.08 -5.36
N LEU A 200 20.26 -2.00 -5.94
CA LEU A 200 20.50 -0.65 -5.46
C LEU A 200 20.01 -0.48 -4.02
N ALA A 201 18.85 -1.05 -3.69
CA ALA A 201 18.28 -0.99 -2.34
C ALA A 201 19.22 -1.63 -1.30
N ALA A 202 19.70 -2.85 -1.57
CA ALA A 202 20.61 -3.56 -0.68
C ALA A 202 21.97 -2.85 -0.56
N ARG A 203 22.55 -2.44 -1.69
CA ARG A 203 23.82 -1.70 -1.75
C ARG A 203 23.76 -0.41 -0.95
N ASP A 204 22.72 0.39 -1.15
CA ASP A 204 22.63 1.71 -0.53
C ASP A 204 22.32 1.60 0.96
N ALA A 205 21.55 0.60 1.40
CA ALA A 205 21.37 0.29 2.82
C ALA A 205 22.70 -0.07 3.50
N GLU A 206 23.57 -0.83 2.83
CA GLU A 206 24.89 -1.18 3.33
C GLU A 206 25.81 0.06 3.42
N ILE A 207 25.89 0.85 2.34
CA ILE A 207 26.73 2.05 2.25
C ILE A 207 26.33 3.09 3.31
N THR A 208 25.03 3.33 3.47
CA THR A 208 24.51 4.36 4.39
C THR A 208 24.38 3.87 5.84
N GLY A 209 24.44 2.56 6.06
CA GLY A 209 24.19 1.92 7.34
C GLY A 209 25.06 2.40 8.51
N PRO A 210 26.38 2.58 8.36
CA PRO A 210 27.22 3.16 9.41
C PRO A 210 26.77 4.56 9.84
N SER A 211 26.40 5.42 8.89
CA SER A 211 25.92 6.78 9.15
C SER A 211 24.58 6.79 9.89
N TYR A 212 23.61 5.95 9.48
CA TYR A 212 22.35 5.82 10.22
C TYR A 212 22.54 5.30 11.63
N ARG A 213 23.39 4.28 11.83
CA ARG A 213 23.71 3.77 13.17
C ARG A 213 24.32 4.83 14.05
N ARG A 214 25.21 5.67 13.52
CA ARG A 214 25.80 6.80 14.26
C ARG A 214 24.75 7.82 14.70
N LEU A 215 23.69 8.00 13.90
CA LEU A 215 22.54 8.86 14.20
C LEU A 215 21.45 8.19 15.05
N GLY A 216 21.70 6.97 15.53
CA GLY A 216 20.73 6.23 16.35
C GLY A 216 19.52 5.75 15.57
N VAL A 217 19.67 5.52 14.26
CA VAL A 217 18.63 5.07 13.34
C VAL A 217 18.93 3.65 12.89
N SER A 218 17.96 2.75 13.02
CA SER A 218 18.06 1.39 12.51
C SER A 218 17.65 1.32 11.04
N VAL A 219 18.38 0.53 10.25
CA VAL A 219 18.19 0.41 8.79
C VAL A 219 18.14 -1.05 8.38
N GLY A 220 17.40 -1.35 7.32
CA GLY A 220 17.36 -2.64 6.64
C GLY A 220 17.01 -2.49 5.17
N ALA A 221 17.16 -3.56 4.40
CA ALA A 221 16.77 -3.63 2.99
C ALA A 221 15.84 -4.82 2.75
N ILE A 222 14.79 -4.60 1.97
CA ILE A 222 13.88 -5.65 1.51
C ILE A 222 14.20 -5.96 0.05
N VAL A 223 14.43 -7.25 -0.21
CA VAL A 223 14.66 -7.80 -1.54
C VAL A 223 13.68 -8.93 -1.82
N ASP A 224 13.58 -9.37 -3.06
CA ASP A 224 12.64 -10.41 -3.49
C ASP A 224 12.73 -11.70 -2.65
N ALA A 225 13.95 -12.13 -2.33
CA ALA A 225 14.21 -13.33 -1.53
C ALA A 225 13.80 -13.22 -0.04
N THR A 226 13.52 -12.01 0.46
CA THR A 226 13.16 -11.78 1.86
C THR A 226 11.78 -12.36 2.16
N LYS A 227 11.71 -13.29 3.11
CA LYS A 227 10.45 -13.97 3.51
C LYS A 227 9.59 -13.08 4.40
N ASP A 228 8.27 -13.32 4.44
CA ASP A 228 7.29 -12.53 5.22
C ASP A 228 7.68 -12.29 6.70
N ALA A 229 8.26 -13.29 7.37
CA ALA A 229 8.68 -13.14 8.76
C ALA A 229 9.83 -12.13 8.91
N GLU A 230 10.80 -12.19 8.01
CA GLU A 230 11.94 -11.28 7.97
C GLU A 230 11.52 -9.89 7.47
N ARG A 231 10.61 -9.82 6.48
CA ARG A 231 10.00 -8.55 6.04
C ARG A 231 9.35 -7.81 7.20
N ARG A 232 8.60 -8.51 8.07
CA ARG A 232 8.04 -7.91 9.28
C ARG A 232 9.11 -7.28 10.16
N GLU A 233 10.20 -7.99 10.43
CA GLU A 233 11.30 -7.47 11.24
C GLU A 233 11.98 -6.26 10.59
N LEU A 234 12.15 -6.28 9.26
CA LEU A 234 12.72 -5.19 8.50
C LEU A 234 11.80 -3.96 8.49
N TYR A 235 10.49 -4.13 8.30
CA TYR A 235 9.53 -3.03 8.41
C TYR A 235 9.45 -2.40 9.81
N GLN A 236 9.92 -3.09 10.87
CA GLN A 236 10.06 -2.50 12.20
C GLN A 236 11.31 -1.61 12.37
N ARG A 237 12.27 -1.66 11.43
CA ARG A 237 13.44 -0.77 11.42
C ARG A 237 13.01 0.67 11.12
N ASP A 238 13.73 1.66 11.64
CA ASP A 238 13.39 3.07 11.46
C ASP A 238 13.44 3.49 9.97
N VAL A 239 14.36 2.91 9.21
CA VAL A 239 14.52 3.11 7.76
C VAL A 239 14.52 1.77 7.03
N VAL A 240 13.78 1.69 5.93
CA VAL A 240 13.73 0.51 5.06
C VAL A 240 14.06 0.91 3.63
N TYR A 241 15.13 0.35 3.08
CA TYR A 241 15.42 0.42 1.66
C TYR A 241 14.65 -0.68 0.92
N ALA A 242 14.05 -0.34 -0.20
CA ALA A 242 13.36 -1.33 -1.04
C ALA A 242 13.22 -0.82 -2.46
N ALA A 243 13.10 -1.74 -3.42
CA ALA A 243 12.53 -1.34 -4.70
C ALA A 243 11.07 -0.94 -4.52
N ASP A 244 10.60 0.04 -5.28
CA ASP A 244 9.22 0.50 -5.32
C ASP A 244 8.21 -0.66 -5.42
N LYS A 245 8.45 -1.60 -6.34
CA LYS A 245 7.62 -2.80 -6.54
C LYS A 245 7.48 -3.64 -5.27
N GLN A 246 8.53 -3.75 -4.45
CA GLN A 246 8.49 -4.58 -3.24
C GLN A 246 7.51 -4.01 -2.23
N VAL A 247 7.54 -2.68 -2.04
CA VAL A 247 6.61 -1.98 -1.13
C VAL A 247 5.19 -2.00 -1.65
N ILE A 248 4.99 -1.86 -2.97
CA ILE A 248 3.66 -1.93 -3.60
C ILE A 248 3.07 -3.33 -3.43
N PHE A 249 3.82 -4.39 -3.76
CA PHE A 249 3.32 -5.75 -3.65
C PHE A 249 3.13 -6.21 -2.21
N ASP A 250 3.95 -5.75 -1.26
CA ASP A 250 3.69 -5.98 0.16
C ASP A 250 2.38 -5.32 0.60
N PHE A 251 2.13 -4.08 0.18
CA PHE A 251 0.87 -3.40 0.46
C PHE A 251 -0.32 -4.17 -0.12
N LEU A 252 -0.23 -4.60 -1.37
CA LEU A 252 -1.31 -5.38 -2.02
C LEU A 252 -1.53 -6.74 -1.34
N ARG A 253 -0.46 -7.47 -1.00
CA ARG A 253 -0.54 -8.74 -0.26
C ARG A 253 -1.14 -8.54 1.13
N ASP A 254 -0.77 -7.48 1.83
CA ASP A 254 -1.31 -7.16 3.15
C ASP A 254 -2.81 -6.83 3.09
N ARG A 255 -3.29 -6.21 2.01
CA ARG A 255 -4.73 -5.98 1.77
C ARG A 255 -5.50 -7.25 1.43
N LEU A 256 -4.89 -8.19 0.72
CA LEU A 256 -5.50 -9.51 0.47
C LEU A 256 -5.58 -10.35 1.75
N LYS A 257 -4.57 -10.24 2.62
CA LYS A 257 -4.56 -10.87 3.93
C LYS A 257 -5.59 -10.20 4.83
N SER A 258 -5.55 -8.89 5.06
CA SER A 258 -6.52 -8.20 5.93
C SER A 258 -7.55 -7.40 5.13
N PRO A 259 -8.77 -7.93 4.87
CA PRO A 259 -9.84 -7.16 4.25
C PRO A 259 -10.39 -6.04 5.16
N VAL A 260 -10.02 -6.04 6.44
CA VAL A 260 -10.43 -5.01 7.41
C VAL A 260 -9.37 -3.90 7.42
N GLU A 261 -9.83 -2.67 7.20
CA GLU A 261 -9.04 -1.46 7.41
C GLU A 261 -8.64 -1.37 8.89
N PRO A 262 -7.36 -1.23 9.26
CA PRO A 262 -6.93 -1.24 10.65
C PRO A 262 -7.43 0.03 11.36
N ARG A 263 -8.62 -0.06 11.97
CA ARG A 263 -9.20 0.98 12.82
C ARG A 263 -8.85 0.69 14.28
N LEU A 264 -8.81 1.73 15.10
CA LEU A 264 -8.57 1.60 16.54
C LEU A 264 -9.54 0.59 17.19
N ALA A 265 -10.80 0.58 16.76
CA ALA A 265 -11.80 -0.37 17.23
C ALA A 265 -11.50 -1.83 16.87
N SER A 266 -10.95 -2.11 15.69
CA SER A 266 -10.54 -3.46 15.29
C SER A 266 -9.31 -3.94 16.06
N LEU A 267 -8.37 -3.04 16.38
CA LEU A 267 -7.18 -3.36 17.20
C LEU A 267 -7.57 -3.65 18.66
N ILE A 268 -8.48 -2.86 19.24
CA ILE A 268 -8.99 -3.10 20.60
C ILE A 268 -9.79 -4.41 20.66
N LEU A 269 -10.59 -4.71 19.63
CA LEU A 269 -11.34 -5.96 19.57
C LEU A 269 -10.40 -7.18 19.49
N GLU A 270 -9.26 -7.03 18.81
CA GLU A 270 -8.22 -8.05 18.70
C GLU A 270 -7.57 -8.33 20.07
N ASP A 271 -7.14 -7.30 20.80
CA ASP A 271 -6.54 -7.42 22.14
C ASP A 271 -7.49 -8.04 23.18
N LEU A 272 -8.80 -7.90 22.98
CA LEU A 272 -9.83 -8.45 23.87
C LEU A 272 -10.25 -9.89 23.54
N THR A 273 -9.84 -10.44 22.38
CA THR A 273 -10.19 -11.81 22.01
C THR A 273 -9.09 -12.81 22.38
N GLU A 274 -9.36 -13.74 23.31
CA GLU A 274 -8.50 -14.89 23.66
C GLU A 274 -8.29 -15.91 22.50
N ALA A 275 -8.76 -15.61 21.29
CA ALA A 275 -8.59 -16.44 20.11
C ALA A 275 -7.20 -16.22 19.47
N GLY A 276 -6.15 -16.65 20.17
CA GLY A 276 -4.74 -16.48 19.83
C GLY A 276 -4.23 -17.18 18.55
N GLN A 277 -5.07 -17.47 17.55
CA GLN A 277 -4.67 -18.23 16.34
C GLN A 277 -5.09 -17.65 14.98
N ARG A 278 -5.75 -16.48 14.90
CA ARG A 278 -6.00 -15.81 13.60
C ARG A 278 -5.75 -14.32 13.69
N THR A 279 -4.50 -13.99 13.91
CA THR A 279 -4.02 -12.62 14.08
C THR A 279 -3.73 -12.03 12.70
N TRP A 280 -4.68 -11.32 12.08
CA TRP A 280 -4.41 -10.60 10.82
C TRP A 280 -3.21 -9.65 10.97
N SER A 281 -3.01 -9.07 12.16
CA SER A 281 -1.84 -8.24 12.47
C SER A 281 -0.50 -9.00 12.45
N ARG A 282 -0.48 -10.34 12.60
CA ARG A 282 0.72 -11.18 12.37
C ARG A 282 0.90 -11.59 10.90
N GLN A 283 -0.14 -11.45 10.08
CA GLN A 283 -0.09 -11.83 8.67
C GLN A 283 0.41 -10.69 7.79
N VAL A 284 0.09 -9.44 8.15
CA VAL A 284 0.59 -8.26 7.47
C VAL A 284 2.08 -8.05 7.75
N VAL A 285 2.81 -7.50 6.76
CA VAL A 285 4.24 -7.23 6.88
C VAL A 285 4.54 -5.76 7.13
N GLN A 286 3.74 -4.85 6.57
CA GLN A 286 3.93 -3.41 6.71
C GLN A 286 3.36 -2.89 8.04
N ARG A 287 4.01 -1.84 8.58
CA ARG A 287 3.55 -1.14 9.78
C ARG A 287 2.81 0.19 9.50
N GLY A 288 2.55 0.49 8.23
CA GLY A 288 1.96 1.76 7.76
C GLY A 288 2.90 2.60 6.90
N LEU A 289 2.36 3.63 6.25
CA LEU A 289 3.08 4.51 5.34
C LEU A 289 3.16 5.92 5.94
N PHE A 290 4.35 6.33 6.41
CA PHE A 290 4.57 7.65 6.99
C PHE A 290 5.27 8.60 6.01
N ALA A 291 6.50 8.28 5.62
CA ALA A 291 7.29 9.06 4.69
C ALA A 291 8.07 8.14 3.74
N ALA A 292 8.32 8.63 2.53
CA ALA A 292 9.16 7.98 1.55
C ALA A 292 10.13 8.98 0.92
N VAL A 293 11.40 8.59 0.80
CA VAL A 293 12.40 9.28 -0.01
C VAL A 293 12.61 8.42 -1.25
N VAL A 294 12.34 8.98 -2.42
CA VAL A 294 12.40 8.26 -3.70
C VAL A 294 13.65 8.67 -4.44
N ASP A 295 14.60 7.76 -4.59
CA ASP A 295 15.72 7.92 -5.51
C ASP A 295 15.27 7.60 -6.94
N GLU A 296 15.88 8.26 -7.93
CA GLU A 296 15.46 8.20 -9.34
C GLU A 296 13.94 8.43 -9.49
N ALA A 297 13.46 9.52 -8.89
CA ALA A 297 12.04 9.83 -8.77
C ALA A 297 11.31 9.95 -10.12
N ASP A 298 12.00 10.34 -11.18
CA ASP A 298 11.49 10.31 -12.55
C ASP A 298 11.21 8.87 -13.00
N SER A 299 12.17 7.96 -12.86
CA SER A 299 11.96 6.56 -13.21
C SER A 299 10.86 5.92 -12.37
N VAL A 300 10.83 6.13 -11.06
CA VAL A 300 9.84 5.48 -10.17
C VAL A 300 8.44 6.11 -10.30
N LEU A 301 8.33 7.44 -10.30
CA LEU A 301 7.02 8.11 -10.21
C LEU A 301 6.43 8.50 -11.57
N ILE A 302 7.20 8.38 -12.65
CA ILE A 302 6.74 8.68 -14.01
C ILE A 302 6.80 7.42 -14.88
N ASP A 303 7.98 6.84 -15.06
CA ASP A 303 8.15 5.76 -16.04
C ASP A 303 7.49 4.46 -15.58
N GLU A 304 7.81 3.99 -14.36
CA GLU A 304 7.26 2.76 -13.79
C GLU A 304 5.77 2.91 -13.42
N ALA A 305 5.34 4.13 -13.06
CA ALA A 305 3.97 4.42 -12.63
C ALA A 305 2.91 4.26 -13.75
N VAL A 306 3.31 4.06 -15.01
CA VAL A 306 2.39 3.86 -16.14
C VAL A 306 1.70 2.49 -16.08
N THR A 307 2.38 1.47 -15.54
CA THR A 307 1.86 0.10 -15.48
C THR A 307 1.27 -0.20 -14.10
N PRO A 308 -0.01 -0.60 -14.01
CA PRO A 308 -0.59 -0.93 -12.71
C PRO A 308 0.03 -2.22 -12.14
N ALA A 309 0.35 -2.22 -10.85
CA ALA A 309 0.79 -3.42 -10.14
C ALA A 309 -0.39 -4.37 -9.88
N ILE A 310 -0.27 -5.62 -10.34
CA ILE A 310 -1.34 -6.63 -10.28
C ILE A 310 -0.79 -7.90 -9.64
N ILE A 311 -1.49 -8.44 -8.64
CA ILE A 311 -1.24 -9.79 -8.12
C ILE A 311 -2.09 -10.76 -8.94
N GLY A 312 -1.43 -11.59 -9.75
CA GLY A 312 -2.04 -12.75 -10.39
C GLY A 312 -1.90 -13.98 -9.50
N ALA A 313 -2.93 -14.81 -9.44
CA ALA A 313 -2.83 -16.17 -8.91
C ALA A 313 -2.66 -17.12 -10.10
N ASP A 314 -1.63 -17.96 -10.07
CA ASP A 314 -1.39 -18.95 -11.13
C ASP A 314 -2.34 -20.14 -10.90
N SER A 315 -3.33 -20.31 -11.77
CA SER A 315 -4.39 -21.32 -11.63
C SER A 315 -3.97 -22.72 -12.10
N GLY A 316 -2.68 -22.97 -12.33
CA GLY A 316 -2.21 -24.15 -13.08
C GLY A 316 -2.57 -25.53 -12.52
N VAL A 317 -2.70 -25.70 -11.19
CA VAL A 317 -3.16 -26.97 -10.57
C VAL A 317 -4.67 -26.95 -10.30
N GLU A 318 -5.27 -25.76 -10.22
CA GLU A 318 -6.72 -25.59 -10.09
C GLU A 318 -7.44 -25.70 -11.44
N ASP A 319 -6.76 -25.56 -12.59
CA ASP A 319 -7.40 -25.52 -13.91
C ASP A 319 -8.09 -26.85 -14.26
N GLU A 320 -7.52 -28.02 -13.96
CA GLU A 320 -8.21 -29.31 -14.22
C GLU A 320 -9.39 -29.55 -13.27
N ALA A 321 -9.21 -29.26 -11.97
CA ALA A 321 -10.28 -29.41 -10.98
C ALA A 321 -11.41 -28.40 -11.20
N ALA A 322 -11.07 -27.16 -11.59
CA ALA A 322 -12.02 -26.11 -11.93
C ALA A 322 -12.70 -26.38 -13.28
N ALA A 323 -11.99 -26.94 -14.27
CA ALA A 323 -12.58 -27.34 -15.56
C ALA A 323 -13.72 -28.34 -15.38
N VAL A 324 -13.64 -29.26 -14.41
CA VAL A 324 -14.76 -30.15 -14.05
C VAL A 324 -16.00 -29.34 -13.68
N HIS A 325 -15.84 -28.27 -12.91
CA HIS A 325 -16.96 -27.41 -12.50
C HIS A 325 -17.55 -26.65 -13.68
N TYR A 326 -16.74 -26.11 -14.61
CA TYR A 326 -17.26 -25.46 -15.81
C TYR A 326 -17.98 -26.45 -16.73
N ARG A 327 -17.50 -27.69 -16.88
CA ARG A 327 -18.20 -28.75 -17.63
C ARG A 327 -19.55 -29.11 -17.01
N VAL A 328 -19.60 -29.28 -15.69
CA VAL A 328 -20.87 -29.51 -14.97
C VAL A 328 -21.83 -28.34 -15.19
N ALA A 329 -21.35 -27.10 -15.10
CA ALA A 329 -22.16 -25.91 -15.37
C ALA A 329 -22.71 -25.90 -16.80
N ALA A 330 -21.88 -26.23 -17.80
CA ALA A 330 -22.27 -26.32 -19.20
C ALA A 330 -23.34 -27.40 -19.44
N VAL A 331 -23.26 -28.54 -18.75
CA VAL A 331 -24.31 -29.59 -18.81
C VAL A 331 -25.62 -29.09 -18.20
N ILE A 332 -25.57 -28.49 -17.01
CA ILE A 332 -26.78 -27.96 -16.34
C ILE A 332 -27.42 -26.85 -17.19
N ALA A 333 -26.62 -25.99 -17.81
CA ALA A 333 -27.09 -24.90 -18.66
C ALA A 333 -27.93 -25.40 -19.85
N ARG A 334 -27.63 -26.59 -20.41
CA ARG A 334 -28.42 -27.20 -21.50
C ARG A 334 -29.81 -27.64 -21.03
N ASP A 335 -29.99 -27.93 -19.75
CA ASP A 335 -31.25 -28.37 -19.15
C ASP A 335 -32.14 -27.19 -18.70
N MET A 336 -31.64 -25.95 -18.76
CA MET A 336 -32.38 -24.74 -18.35
C MET A 336 -33.15 -24.15 -19.52
N ALA A 337 -34.37 -23.66 -19.26
CA ALA A 337 -35.21 -23.02 -20.27
C ALA A 337 -35.10 -21.49 -20.23
N GLU A 338 -34.82 -20.87 -21.38
CA GLU A 338 -34.84 -19.40 -21.52
C GLU A 338 -36.27 -18.88 -21.30
N ARG A 339 -36.40 -17.72 -20.64
CA ARG A 339 -37.64 -17.04 -20.20
C ARG A 339 -38.39 -17.73 -19.05
N GLU A 340 -38.02 -18.95 -18.69
CA GLU A 340 -38.56 -19.64 -17.51
C GLU A 340 -37.53 -19.70 -16.37
N ASP A 341 -36.36 -20.29 -16.62
CA ASP A 341 -35.30 -20.51 -15.64
C ASP A 341 -34.28 -19.34 -15.64
N PHE A 342 -34.09 -18.68 -16.78
CA PHE A 342 -33.21 -17.52 -16.91
C PHE A 342 -33.70 -16.55 -17.99
N ILE A 343 -33.25 -15.30 -17.93
CA ILE A 343 -33.58 -14.24 -18.88
C ILE A 343 -32.28 -13.69 -19.48
N VAL A 344 -32.24 -13.62 -20.80
CA VAL A 344 -31.14 -13.03 -21.56
C VAL A 344 -31.49 -11.59 -21.92
N ASP A 345 -30.63 -10.65 -21.51
CA ASP A 345 -30.67 -9.28 -21.97
C ASP A 345 -29.58 -9.08 -23.02
N THR A 346 -29.95 -9.11 -24.29
CA THR A 346 -29.03 -8.94 -25.42
C THR A 346 -28.49 -7.51 -25.51
N ARG A 347 -29.23 -6.51 -24.98
CA ARG A 347 -28.83 -5.10 -25.03
C ARG A 347 -27.78 -4.78 -23.98
N LEU A 348 -27.94 -5.34 -22.78
CA LEU A 348 -26.96 -5.24 -21.69
C LEU A 348 -25.87 -6.32 -21.77
N HIS A 349 -26.01 -7.28 -22.69
CA HIS A 349 -25.15 -8.44 -22.85
C HIS A 349 -24.96 -9.20 -21.53
N LYS A 350 -26.08 -9.50 -20.85
CA LYS A 350 -26.10 -10.13 -19.53
C LYS A 350 -27.19 -11.20 -19.44
N VAL A 351 -26.91 -12.24 -18.67
CA VAL A 351 -27.87 -13.27 -18.28
C VAL A 351 -28.23 -13.10 -16.80
N ARG A 352 -29.52 -13.27 -16.49
CA ARG A 352 -30.07 -13.22 -15.12
C ARG A 352 -30.86 -14.50 -14.84
N MET A 353 -30.64 -15.11 -13.68
CA MET A 353 -31.47 -16.22 -13.19
C MET A 353 -32.82 -15.72 -12.68
N THR A 354 -33.89 -16.48 -12.97
CA THR A 354 -35.20 -16.28 -12.34
C THR A 354 -35.27 -16.99 -11.00
N ASP A 355 -36.30 -16.70 -10.19
CA ASP A 355 -36.53 -17.42 -8.93
C ASP A 355 -36.75 -18.91 -9.17
N ARG A 356 -37.51 -19.27 -10.21
CA ARG A 356 -37.73 -20.65 -10.63
C ARG A 356 -36.42 -21.35 -11.01
N GLY A 357 -35.54 -20.70 -11.76
CA GLY A 357 -34.24 -21.27 -12.11
C GLY A 357 -33.36 -21.49 -10.88
N ARG A 358 -33.39 -20.55 -9.91
CA ARG A 358 -32.69 -20.71 -8.62
C ARG A 358 -33.22 -21.90 -7.83
N GLU A 359 -34.54 -22.06 -7.73
CA GLU A 359 -35.17 -23.20 -7.07
C GLU A 359 -34.79 -24.53 -7.73
N ARG A 360 -34.79 -24.57 -9.07
CA ARG A 360 -34.40 -25.75 -9.84
C ARG A 360 -32.94 -26.12 -9.63
N LEU A 361 -32.05 -25.14 -9.60
CA LEU A 361 -30.63 -25.35 -9.29
C LEU A 361 -30.46 -25.86 -7.84
N ALA A 362 -31.19 -25.29 -6.89
CA ALA A 362 -31.14 -25.69 -5.48
C ALA A 362 -31.64 -27.14 -5.27
N ALA A 363 -32.69 -27.55 -5.98
CA ALA A 363 -33.23 -28.91 -5.91
C ALA A 363 -32.21 -29.98 -6.34
N ARG A 364 -31.32 -29.64 -7.29
CA ARG A 364 -30.27 -30.53 -7.79
C ARG A 364 -28.93 -30.37 -7.07
N ALA A 365 -28.81 -29.46 -6.10
CA ALA A 365 -27.55 -29.16 -5.43
C ALA A 365 -26.89 -30.38 -4.75
N GLY A 366 -27.69 -31.39 -4.37
CA GLY A 366 -27.22 -32.65 -3.80
C GLY A 366 -26.58 -33.61 -4.80
N GLU A 367 -26.81 -33.44 -6.10
CA GLU A 367 -26.29 -34.29 -7.19
C GLU A 367 -24.85 -33.90 -7.60
N PHE A 368 -24.40 -32.71 -7.19
CA PHE A 368 -23.14 -32.12 -7.64
C PHE A 368 -22.02 -32.24 -6.58
N PRO A 369 -20.75 -32.09 -6.98
CA PRO A 369 -19.62 -32.07 -6.05
C PRO A 369 -19.81 -31.06 -4.91
N ALA A 370 -19.16 -31.28 -3.77
CA ALA A 370 -19.30 -30.41 -2.59
C ALA A 370 -19.10 -28.91 -2.87
N PHE A 371 -18.27 -28.58 -3.88
CA PHE A 371 -18.04 -27.22 -4.38
C PHE A 371 -19.32 -26.49 -4.84
N TRP A 372 -20.35 -27.22 -5.28
CA TRP A 372 -21.63 -26.69 -5.78
C TRP A 372 -22.70 -26.47 -4.70
N ARG A 373 -22.42 -26.85 -3.44
CA ARG A 373 -23.39 -26.72 -2.34
C ARG A 373 -23.64 -25.28 -1.91
N GLY A 374 -22.74 -24.35 -2.23
CA GLY A 374 -22.90 -22.93 -1.94
C GLY A 374 -23.82 -22.25 -2.96
N PRO A 375 -25.01 -21.74 -2.57
CA PRO A 375 -26.02 -21.23 -3.52
C PRO A 375 -25.50 -20.12 -4.44
N ARG A 376 -24.70 -19.21 -3.88
CA ARG A 376 -24.13 -18.09 -4.65
C ARG A 376 -23.12 -18.55 -5.69
N ARG A 377 -22.27 -19.52 -5.34
CA ARG A 377 -21.20 -19.99 -6.22
C ARG A 377 -21.75 -20.85 -7.36
N SER A 378 -22.73 -21.71 -7.08
CA SER A 378 -23.40 -22.50 -8.11
C SER A 378 -24.19 -21.61 -9.07
N GLU A 379 -24.87 -20.58 -8.56
CA GLU A 379 -25.54 -19.58 -9.41
C GLU A 379 -24.53 -18.82 -10.29
N GLU A 380 -23.40 -18.37 -9.73
CA GLU A 380 -22.33 -17.70 -10.50
C GLU A 380 -21.82 -18.57 -11.65
N LEU A 381 -21.49 -19.85 -11.39
CA LEU A 381 -21.01 -20.78 -12.43
C LEU A 381 -22.07 -21.05 -13.50
N LEU A 382 -23.33 -21.25 -13.10
CA LEU A 382 -24.42 -21.48 -14.04
C LEU A 382 -24.68 -20.25 -14.90
N VAL A 383 -24.67 -19.04 -14.32
CA VAL A 383 -24.81 -17.80 -15.08
C VAL A 383 -23.68 -17.62 -16.09
N GLN A 384 -22.44 -17.97 -15.76
CA GLN A 384 -21.33 -17.95 -16.72
C GLN A 384 -21.56 -18.95 -17.87
N ALA A 385 -22.00 -20.17 -17.56
CA ALA A 385 -22.31 -21.18 -18.59
C ALA A 385 -23.49 -20.76 -19.49
N LEU A 386 -24.56 -20.21 -18.92
CA LEU A 386 -25.69 -19.68 -19.68
C LEU A 386 -25.28 -18.47 -20.53
N THR A 387 -24.40 -17.61 -20.00
CA THR A 387 -23.84 -16.47 -20.76
C THR A 387 -23.05 -16.97 -21.96
N ALA A 388 -22.14 -17.94 -21.76
CA ALA A 388 -21.37 -18.56 -22.84
C ALA A 388 -22.28 -19.26 -23.89
N ALA A 389 -23.34 -19.93 -23.44
CA ALA A 389 -24.27 -20.64 -24.31
C ALA A 389 -25.18 -19.70 -25.13
N SER A 390 -25.68 -18.62 -24.52
CA SER A 390 -26.71 -17.76 -25.12
C SER A 390 -26.17 -16.50 -25.80
N LEU A 391 -25.01 -16.00 -25.41
CA LEU A 391 -24.50 -14.69 -25.87
C LEU A 391 -23.22 -14.76 -26.70
N TYR A 392 -22.50 -15.87 -26.65
CA TYR A 392 -21.23 -16.07 -27.35
C TYR A 392 -21.37 -17.17 -28.41
N THR A 393 -21.06 -16.85 -29.66
CA THR A 393 -21.25 -17.75 -30.80
C THR A 393 -19.93 -18.05 -31.53
N LEU A 394 -19.71 -19.33 -31.85
CA LEU A 394 -18.58 -19.77 -32.66
C LEU A 394 -18.66 -19.17 -34.07
N GLY A 395 -17.58 -18.56 -34.52
CA GLY A 395 -17.47 -17.87 -35.82
C GLY A 395 -17.72 -16.37 -35.76
N ASP A 396 -18.43 -15.87 -34.73
CA ASP A 396 -18.72 -14.45 -34.56
C ASP A 396 -17.91 -13.84 -33.40
N ASP A 397 -17.98 -14.45 -32.21
CA ASP A 397 -17.33 -13.98 -30.98
C ASP A 397 -15.95 -14.59 -30.75
N TYR A 398 -15.78 -15.81 -31.23
CA TYR A 398 -14.55 -16.57 -31.09
C TYR A 398 -14.44 -17.62 -32.19
N ILE A 399 -13.22 -18.10 -32.35
CA ILE A 399 -12.87 -19.20 -33.24
C ILE A 399 -12.05 -20.22 -32.43
N ILE A 400 -12.08 -21.47 -32.88
CA ILE A 400 -11.21 -22.52 -32.33
C ILE A 400 -9.99 -22.60 -33.24
N GLN A 401 -8.79 -22.43 -32.67
CA GLN A 401 -7.52 -22.60 -33.37
C GLN A 401 -6.74 -23.77 -32.78
N GLU A 402 -6.05 -24.52 -33.62
CA GLU A 402 -5.11 -25.55 -33.18
C GLU A 402 -3.75 -24.90 -32.91
N GLU A 403 -3.27 -24.98 -31.67
CA GLU A 403 -1.93 -24.57 -31.28
C GLU A 403 -1.08 -25.82 -31.02
N GLU A 404 0.05 -25.94 -31.72
CA GLU A 404 1.07 -26.93 -31.39
C GLU A 404 1.99 -26.37 -30.31
N LYS A 405 1.94 -26.98 -29.13
CA LYS A 405 2.86 -26.69 -28.02
C LYS A 405 3.39 -28.00 -27.47
N ASP A 406 4.71 -28.12 -27.36
CA ASP A 406 5.40 -29.29 -26.82
C ASP A 406 4.96 -30.63 -27.46
N GLY A 407 4.81 -30.66 -28.79
CA GLY A 407 4.43 -31.87 -29.54
C GLY A 407 3.00 -32.36 -29.30
N THR A 408 2.17 -31.56 -28.63
CA THR A 408 0.75 -31.83 -28.40
C THR A 408 -0.10 -30.78 -29.11
N THR A 409 -1.00 -31.22 -30.00
CA THR A 409 -1.97 -30.33 -30.65
C THR A 409 -3.10 -30.06 -29.66
N LYS A 410 -3.22 -28.82 -29.17
CA LYS A 410 -4.33 -28.40 -28.30
C LYS A 410 -5.22 -27.43 -29.06
N GLN A 411 -6.54 -27.64 -28.98
CA GLN A 411 -7.52 -26.68 -29.45
C GLN A 411 -7.64 -25.54 -28.43
N GLU A 412 -7.47 -24.30 -28.88
CA GLU A 412 -7.57 -23.09 -28.07
C GLU A 412 -8.69 -22.18 -28.60
N ILE A 413 -9.48 -21.63 -27.69
CA ILE A 413 -10.49 -20.62 -28.01
C ILE A 413 -9.79 -19.26 -28.18
N VAL A 414 -9.96 -18.64 -29.35
CA VAL A 414 -9.40 -17.31 -29.64
C VAL A 414 -10.52 -16.30 -29.88
N ILE A 415 -10.44 -15.18 -29.16
CA ILE A 415 -11.46 -14.12 -29.20
C ILE A 415 -11.42 -13.37 -30.54
N VAL A 416 -12.59 -13.07 -31.09
CA VAL A 416 -12.77 -12.21 -32.28
C VAL A 416 -13.44 -10.90 -31.86
N ASP A 417 -12.86 -9.77 -32.28
CA ASP A 417 -13.49 -8.46 -32.11
C ASP A 417 -14.62 -8.27 -33.13
N ARG A 418 -15.88 -8.28 -32.68
CA ARG A 418 -17.07 -8.10 -33.54
C ARG A 418 -17.02 -6.83 -34.40
N SER A 419 -16.35 -5.77 -33.95
CA SER A 419 -16.34 -4.48 -34.66
C SER A 419 -15.30 -4.43 -35.79
N THR A 420 -14.22 -5.20 -35.66
CA THR A 420 -13.09 -5.16 -36.60
C THR A 420 -12.82 -6.49 -37.30
N GLY A 421 -13.44 -7.58 -36.85
CA GLY A 421 -13.16 -8.95 -37.29
C GLY A 421 -11.76 -9.45 -36.89
N ARG A 422 -11.02 -8.69 -36.08
CA ARG A 422 -9.65 -9.04 -35.71
C ARG A 422 -9.62 -10.16 -34.69
N VAL A 423 -8.73 -11.11 -34.92
CA VAL A 423 -8.43 -12.21 -33.99
C VAL A 423 -7.48 -11.70 -32.91
N LEU A 424 -7.89 -11.81 -31.64
CA LEU A 424 -7.17 -11.31 -30.48
C LEU A 424 -6.47 -12.46 -29.73
N LYS A 425 -5.31 -12.88 -30.24
CA LYS A 425 -4.50 -13.96 -29.64
C LYS A 425 -4.00 -13.60 -28.24
N GLY A 426 -3.97 -14.59 -27.34
CA GLY A 426 -3.49 -14.45 -25.96
C GLY A 426 -4.40 -13.68 -25.02
N ARG A 427 -5.59 -13.26 -25.46
CA ARG A 427 -6.59 -12.61 -24.60
C ARG A 427 -7.61 -13.64 -24.12
N LYS A 428 -7.94 -13.58 -22.83
CA LYS A 428 -9.02 -14.36 -22.21
C LYS A 428 -10.10 -13.42 -21.68
N TRP A 429 -11.35 -13.87 -21.72
CA TRP A 429 -12.45 -13.15 -21.07
C TRP A 429 -12.33 -13.27 -19.54
N GLN A 430 -12.86 -12.27 -18.83
CA GLN A 430 -12.78 -12.17 -17.38
C GLN A 430 -13.81 -13.08 -16.68
N LEU A 431 -13.68 -13.22 -15.36
CA LEU A 431 -14.66 -13.85 -14.46
C LEU A 431 -15.02 -15.31 -14.80
N GLY A 432 -14.07 -16.05 -15.39
CA GLY A 432 -14.27 -17.47 -15.72
C GLY A 432 -15.05 -17.72 -17.01
N LEU A 433 -15.40 -16.67 -17.75
CA LEU A 433 -16.19 -16.81 -18.98
C LEU A 433 -15.43 -17.56 -20.08
N HIS A 434 -14.10 -17.39 -20.14
CA HIS A 434 -13.28 -18.13 -21.10
C HIS A 434 -13.34 -19.63 -20.86
N GLN A 435 -13.20 -20.06 -19.60
CA GLN A 435 -13.35 -21.45 -19.20
C GLN A 435 -14.77 -21.97 -19.44
N ALA A 436 -15.80 -21.12 -19.31
CA ALA A 436 -17.18 -21.49 -19.64
C ALA A 436 -17.40 -21.71 -21.14
N VAL A 437 -16.74 -20.91 -22.02
CA VAL A 437 -16.77 -21.10 -23.47
C VAL A 437 -15.96 -22.34 -23.88
N GLU A 438 -14.79 -22.58 -23.28
CA GLU A 438 -14.05 -23.83 -23.47
C GLU A 438 -14.95 -25.03 -23.11
N ALA A 439 -15.53 -25.05 -21.91
CA ALA A 439 -16.41 -26.13 -21.47
C ALA A 439 -17.69 -26.31 -22.30
N LYS A 440 -18.13 -25.27 -23.01
CA LYS A 440 -19.26 -25.33 -23.95
C LYS A 440 -18.86 -26.12 -25.21
N GLU A 441 -17.68 -25.88 -25.75
CA GLU A 441 -17.21 -26.45 -27.01
C GLU A 441 -16.59 -27.85 -26.87
N GLY A 442 -16.12 -28.23 -25.68
CA GLY A 442 -15.57 -29.56 -25.38
C GLY A 442 -14.14 -29.51 -24.88
#